data_AF-A0A5J9W436-F1
#
_entry.id   AF-A0A5J9W436-F1
#
_cell.length_a   1.000
_cell.length_b   1.000
_cell.length_c   1.000
_cell.angle_alpha   90.00
_cell.angle_beta   90.00
_cell.angle_gamma   90.00
#
_symmetry.space_group_name_H-M   'P 1'
#
loop_
_entity.id
_entity.type
_entity.pdbx_description
1 polymer ?
#
loop_
_entity_poly.entity_id
_entity_poly.type
_entity_poly.pdbx_seq_one_letter_code
_entity_poly.pdbx_strand_id
1 'polypeptide(L)'
;MAFAHAAVQIRFFCRARRSSHFQEEDADLTIQCEVSVIQEPHVSETKPVSAIQEPPSDLSEHLRRLLVEREGSDVTFKVQGEAFQAHKIVLAMRSPVFKAKFYGSDNNEKSVGCAAIDDMQPAVFRNLLHFIYTDLLLYEQADDLATDSRQEMIRHLLVAADQYGVKRLKSVCEDVLCRSLSVGNVATTLSFADEHALCILKQACIEFITASNKIDDVVASKGYEHLKRTRPSVLVEVLEKSSKLHKV
;
A
#
# COMPACT_ATOMS: atom_id res chain seq x y z
N MET A 1 38.37 -21.52 7.93
CA MET A 1 38.31 -22.39 9.12
C MET A 1 37.91 -21.53 10.29
N ALA A 2 36.65 -21.62 10.75
CA ALA A 2 36.19 -20.93 11.95
C ALA A 2 36.17 -21.96 13.09
N PHE A 3 36.97 -21.74 14.13
CA PHE A 3 36.97 -22.57 15.32
C PHE A 3 35.74 -22.20 16.17
N ALA A 4 34.77 -23.11 16.27
CA ALA A 4 33.66 -22.98 17.21
C ALA A 4 34.20 -23.22 18.63
N HIS A 5 34.16 -22.19 19.48
CA HIS A 5 34.48 -22.33 20.90
C HIS A 5 33.40 -23.19 21.56
N ALA A 6 33.75 -24.42 21.94
CA ALA A 6 32.89 -25.28 22.74
C ALA A 6 32.79 -24.71 24.17
N ALA A 7 31.58 -24.37 24.61
CA ALA A 7 31.34 -24.02 26.00
C ALA A 7 31.25 -25.31 26.82
N VAL A 8 32.33 -25.66 27.53
CA VAL A 8 32.32 -26.76 28.50
C VAL A 8 31.68 -26.24 29.78
N GLN A 9 30.48 -26.72 30.10
CA GLN A 9 29.81 -26.34 31.34
C GLN A 9 30.32 -27.26 32.47
N ILE A 10 31.25 -26.75 33.28
CA ILE A 10 31.79 -27.48 34.43
C ILE A 10 30.88 -27.21 35.64
N ARG A 11 30.24 -28.26 36.16
CA ARG A 11 29.52 -28.18 37.45
C ARG A 11 30.46 -28.59 38.57
N PHE A 12 30.71 -27.69 39.51
CA PHE A 12 31.46 -27.99 40.72
C PHE A 12 30.51 -28.29 41.87
N PHE A 13 30.69 -29.43 42.54
CA PHE A 13 30.00 -29.74 43.78
C PHE A 13 31.03 -29.81 44.92
N CYS A 14 31.14 -28.74 45.71
CA CYS A 14 31.97 -28.71 46.92
C CYS A 14 31.13 -29.16 48.11
N ARG A 15 31.50 -30.27 48.75
CA ARG A 15 30.89 -30.71 50.01
C ARG A 15 31.91 -30.57 51.13
N ALA A 16 31.78 -29.52 51.94
CA ALA A 16 32.61 -29.37 53.13
C ALA A 16 32.11 -30.31 54.24
N ARG A 17 32.93 -31.28 54.67
CA ARG A 17 32.70 -32.05 55.90
C ARG A 17 33.67 -31.56 56.96
N ARG A 18 33.16 -31.01 58.06
CA ARG A 18 33.94 -30.79 59.28
C ARG A 18 34.03 -32.12 60.03
N SER A 19 35.24 -32.63 60.22
CA SER A 19 35.46 -33.73 61.18
C SER A 19 35.35 -33.16 62.60
N SER A 20 34.45 -33.71 63.40
CA SER A 20 34.26 -33.33 64.80
C SER A 20 35.11 -34.24 65.68
N HIS A 21 36.32 -33.82 66.05
CA HIS A 21 36.97 -34.14 67.34
C HIS A 21 38.41 -33.58 67.44
N PHE A 22 38.65 -32.84 68.53
CA PHE A 22 39.93 -32.47 69.18
C PHE A 22 40.73 -31.20 68.79
N GLN A 23 41.42 -30.70 69.82
CA GLN A 23 42.00 -29.38 70.08
C GLN A 23 43.34 -29.09 69.36
N GLU A 24 43.61 -27.78 69.25
CA GLU A 24 44.92 -27.09 69.11
C GLU A 24 45.73 -27.25 67.81
N GLU A 25 46.01 -26.08 67.23
CA GLU A 25 47.06 -25.73 66.25
C GLU A 25 47.11 -26.51 64.92
N ASP A 26 46.93 -25.78 63.81
CA ASP A 26 46.82 -26.23 62.40
C ASP A 26 45.53 -26.98 61.99
N ALA A 27 44.46 -26.20 61.78
CA ALA A 27 43.23 -26.70 61.15
C ALA A 27 43.36 -26.71 59.61
N ASP A 28 43.91 -27.78 59.05
CA ASP A 28 43.97 -27.98 57.60
C ASP A 28 42.57 -28.25 57.00
N LEU A 29 42.17 -27.42 56.03
CA LEU A 29 40.93 -27.57 55.29
C LEU A 29 41.18 -28.41 54.02
N THR A 30 40.79 -29.68 54.05
CA THR A 30 40.82 -30.52 52.84
C THR A 30 39.52 -30.37 52.05
N ILE A 31 39.60 -29.74 50.88
CA ILE A 31 38.47 -29.63 49.94
C ILE A 31 38.56 -30.79 48.95
N GLN A 32 37.61 -31.72 49.02
CA GLN A 32 37.45 -32.76 48.01
C GLN A 32 36.45 -32.28 46.94
N CYS A 33 36.93 -32.12 45.71
CA CYS A 33 36.13 -31.65 44.57
C CYS A 33 35.96 -32.80 43.57
N GLU A 34 34.71 -33.13 43.25
CA GLU A 34 34.39 -34.05 42.16
C GLU A 34 33.99 -33.21 40.93
N VAL A 35 34.75 -33.34 39.85
CA VAL A 35 34.53 -32.61 38.60
C VAL A 35 33.92 -33.57 37.59
N SER A 36 32.67 -33.36 37.24
CA SER A 36 31.99 -34.09 36.18
C SER A 36 31.93 -33.22 34.92
N VAL A 37 32.51 -33.72 33.82
CA VAL A 37 32.44 -33.08 32.50
C VAL A 37 31.26 -33.67 31.76
N ILE A 38 30.20 -32.87 31.57
CA ILE A 38 29.06 -33.27 30.76
C ILE A 38 29.36 -32.82 29.33
N GLN A 39 29.64 -33.78 28.45
CA GLN A 39 29.78 -33.50 27.02
C GLN A 39 28.40 -33.64 26.39
N GLU A 40 27.73 -32.52 26.10
CA GLU A 40 26.50 -32.58 25.30
C GLU A 40 26.84 -33.12 23.91
N PRO A 41 26.05 -34.08 23.38
CA PRO A 41 26.32 -34.64 22.07
C PRO A 41 26.28 -33.52 21.03
N HIS A 42 27.37 -33.34 20.30
CA HIS A 42 27.43 -32.47 19.13
C HIS A 42 26.48 -33.01 18.06
N VAL A 43 25.23 -32.56 18.08
CA VAL A 43 24.36 -32.67 16.91
C VAL A 43 24.84 -31.58 15.96
N SER A 44 25.63 -31.96 14.96
CA SER A 44 25.93 -31.10 13.83
C SER A 44 24.62 -30.53 13.32
N GLU A 45 24.47 -29.21 13.30
CA GLU A 45 23.32 -28.55 12.67
C GLU A 45 23.14 -29.17 11.29
N THR A 46 22.01 -29.86 11.10
CA THR A 46 21.66 -30.35 9.78
C THR A 46 21.49 -29.11 8.92
N LYS A 47 22.40 -28.90 7.96
CA LYS A 47 22.21 -27.87 6.94
C LYS A 47 20.83 -28.15 6.32
N PRO A 48 19.89 -27.18 6.34
CA PRO A 48 18.59 -27.42 5.76
C PRO A 48 18.81 -27.88 4.32
N VAL A 49 18.28 -29.07 4.02
CA VAL A 49 18.14 -29.56 2.65
C VAL A 49 17.56 -28.41 1.85
N SER A 50 18.23 -28.04 0.76
CA SER A 50 17.87 -26.94 -0.15
C SER A 50 16.37 -26.69 -0.13
N ALA A 51 15.97 -25.56 0.48
CA ALA A 51 14.58 -25.19 0.63
C ALA A 51 13.91 -25.27 -0.75
N ILE A 52 12.82 -26.03 -0.85
CA ILE A 52 11.98 -26.03 -2.05
C ILE A 52 11.62 -24.57 -2.32
N GLN A 53 12.16 -23.99 -3.38
CA GLN A 53 11.82 -22.62 -3.77
C GLN A 53 10.45 -22.66 -4.42
N GLU A 54 9.43 -22.25 -3.66
CA GLU A 54 8.09 -22.09 -4.20
C GLU A 54 8.10 -21.02 -5.32
N PRO A 55 7.52 -21.31 -6.49
CA PRO A 55 7.40 -20.31 -7.53
C PRO A 55 6.51 -19.14 -7.07
N PRO A 56 6.74 -17.92 -7.60
CA PRO A 56 5.88 -16.78 -7.28
C PRO A 56 4.44 -17.03 -7.73
N SER A 57 3.48 -16.39 -7.06
CA SER A 57 2.07 -16.47 -7.44
C SER A 57 1.84 -15.93 -8.86
N ASP A 58 1.09 -16.68 -9.67
CA ASP A 58 0.73 -16.36 -11.06
C ASP A 58 -0.76 -15.95 -11.22
N LEU A 59 -1.50 -15.86 -10.11
CA LEU A 59 -2.94 -15.59 -10.12
C LEU A 59 -3.29 -14.26 -10.80
N SER A 60 -2.50 -13.20 -10.56
CA SER A 60 -2.72 -11.89 -11.18
C SER A 60 -2.56 -11.96 -12.70
N GLU A 61 -1.57 -12.70 -13.20
CA GLU A 61 -1.37 -12.91 -14.64
C GLU A 61 -2.49 -13.78 -15.23
N HIS A 62 -2.98 -14.78 -14.49
CA HIS A 62 -4.13 -15.57 -14.91
C HIS A 62 -5.41 -14.73 -15.05
N LEU A 63 -5.69 -13.85 -14.09
CA LEU A 63 -6.82 -12.91 -14.17
C LEU A 63 -6.61 -11.86 -15.26
N ARG A 64 -5.38 -11.36 -15.44
CA ARG A 64 -5.04 -10.44 -16.53
C ARG A 64 -5.33 -11.08 -17.89
N ARG A 65 -4.88 -12.31 -18.09
CA ARG A 65 -5.11 -13.09 -19.31
C ARG A 65 -6.60 -13.30 -19.55
N LEU A 66 -7.38 -13.64 -18.52
CA LEU A 66 -8.84 -13.74 -18.60
C LEU A 66 -9.49 -12.45 -19.14
N LEU A 67 -9.03 -11.27 -18.70
CA LEU A 67 -9.50 -9.98 -19.22
C LEU A 67 -9.10 -9.75 -20.70
N VAL A 68 -7.91 -10.18 -21.10
CA VAL A 68 -7.37 -9.98 -22.47
C VAL A 68 -8.01 -10.93 -23.48
N GLU A 69 -8.10 -12.22 -23.14
CA GLU A 69 -8.62 -13.28 -24.00
C GLU A 69 -10.15 -13.26 -24.09
N ARG A 70 -10.82 -12.70 -23.07
CA ARG A 70 -12.29 -12.49 -23.01
C ARG A 70 -13.11 -13.79 -23.02
N GLU A 71 -12.46 -14.93 -22.84
CA GLU A 71 -13.10 -16.23 -22.75
C GLU A 71 -14.07 -16.27 -21.56
N GLY A 72 -15.33 -16.63 -21.82
CA GLY A 72 -16.37 -16.69 -20.78
C GLY A 72 -16.96 -15.34 -20.38
N SER A 73 -16.65 -14.26 -21.10
CA SER A 73 -17.23 -12.94 -20.82
C SER A 73 -18.76 -12.94 -20.99
N ASP A 74 -19.45 -12.38 -19.99
CA ASP A 74 -20.91 -12.41 -19.86
C ASP A 74 -21.52 -10.98 -19.79
N VAL A 75 -20.68 -9.96 -19.99
CA VAL A 75 -21.07 -8.55 -20.12
C VAL A 75 -20.13 -7.80 -21.06
N THR A 76 -20.71 -6.88 -21.83
CA THR A 76 -20.01 -5.90 -22.68
C THR A 76 -20.39 -4.49 -22.26
N PHE A 77 -19.40 -3.63 -22.01
CA PHE A 77 -19.61 -2.21 -21.79
C PHE A 77 -19.33 -1.43 -23.07
N LYS A 78 -20.17 -0.44 -23.38
CA LYS A 78 -19.92 0.54 -24.45
C LYS A 78 -19.51 1.86 -23.80
N VAL A 79 -18.28 2.29 -24.05
CA VAL A 79 -17.70 3.52 -23.50
C VAL A 79 -17.25 4.39 -24.66
N GLN A 80 -17.95 5.48 -24.92
CA GLN A 80 -17.66 6.40 -26.05
C GLN A 80 -17.42 5.68 -27.40
N GLY A 81 -18.20 4.63 -27.69
CA GLY A 81 -18.07 3.84 -28.93
C GLY A 81 -17.11 2.66 -28.86
N GLU A 82 -16.25 2.57 -27.84
CA GLU A 82 -15.40 1.40 -27.60
C GLU A 82 -16.13 0.31 -26.81
N ALA A 83 -15.94 -0.95 -27.20
CA ALA A 83 -16.56 -2.10 -26.54
C ALA A 83 -15.57 -2.85 -25.64
N PHE A 84 -15.94 -3.06 -24.38
CA PHE A 84 -15.14 -3.73 -23.36
C PHE A 84 -15.88 -4.96 -22.84
N GLN A 85 -15.36 -6.15 -23.11
CA GLN A 85 -15.90 -7.40 -22.58
C GLN A 85 -15.29 -7.71 -21.21
N ALA A 86 -16.11 -8.23 -20.29
CA ALA A 86 -15.70 -8.56 -18.93
C ALA A 86 -16.58 -9.65 -18.30
N HIS A 87 -16.30 -9.98 -17.05
CA HIS A 87 -16.95 -11.04 -16.27
C HIS A 87 -17.68 -10.43 -15.07
N LYS A 88 -19.00 -10.56 -15.01
CA LYS A 88 -19.85 -10.00 -13.95
C LYS A 88 -19.39 -10.43 -12.56
N ILE A 89 -18.99 -11.69 -12.40
CA ILE A 89 -18.55 -12.23 -11.11
C ILE A 89 -17.28 -11.55 -10.58
N VAL A 90 -16.29 -11.30 -11.46
CA VAL A 90 -15.04 -10.62 -11.09
C VAL A 90 -15.33 -9.17 -10.72
N LEU A 91 -16.15 -8.49 -11.52
CA LEU A 91 -16.55 -7.11 -11.27
C LEU A 91 -17.33 -6.97 -9.95
N ALA A 92 -18.30 -7.84 -9.71
CA ALA A 92 -19.12 -7.83 -8.49
C ALA A 92 -18.32 -8.18 -7.22
N MET A 93 -17.28 -9.00 -7.34
CA MET A 93 -16.39 -9.30 -6.22
C MET A 93 -15.60 -8.05 -5.77
N ARG A 94 -15.24 -7.18 -6.71
CA ARG A 94 -14.29 -6.08 -6.50
C ARG A 94 -14.94 -4.70 -6.44
N SER A 95 -16.21 -4.59 -6.82
CA SER A 95 -16.98 -3.35 -6.80
C SER A 95 -18.39 -3.60 -6.26
N PRO A 96 -18.79 -2.94 -5.15
CA PRO A 96 -20.15 -3.03 -4.64
C PRO A 96 -21.19 -2.47 -5.63
N VAL A 97 -20.79 -1.49 -6.46
CA VAL A 97 -21.66 -0.90 -7.47
C VAL A 97 -21.94 -1.90 -8.59
N PHE A 98 -20.92 -2.61 -9.08
CA PHE A 98 -21.14 -3.71 -10.02
C PHE A 98 -21.91 -4.87 -9.38
N LYS A 99 -21.65 -5.18 -8.11
CA LYS A 99 -22.42 -6.21 -7.38
C LYS A 99 -23.90 -5.89 -7.32
N ALA A 100 -24.26 -4.67 -6.92
CA ALA A 100 -25.64 -4.21 -6.89
C ALA A 100 -26.24 -4.19 -8.30
N LYS A 101 -25.49 -3.73 -9.31
CA LYS A 101 -25.93 -3.70 -10.70
C LYS A 101 -26.21 -5.08 -11.29
N PHE A 102 -25.45 -6.11 -10.93
CA PHE A 102 -25.56 -7.44 -11.53
C PHE A 102 -26.31 -8.46 -10.69
N TYR A 103 -26.41 -8.25 -9.37
CA TYR A 103 -26.97 -9.22 -8.43
C TYR A 103 -27.88 -8.55 -7.37
N GLY A 104 -28.23 -7.27 -7.52
CA GLY A 104 -29.18 -6.59 -6.64
C GLY A 104 -30.62 -7.02 -6.87
N SER A 105 -31.52 -6.69 -5.93
CA SER A 105 -32.93 -7.10 -5.99
C SER A 105 -33.73 -6.41 -7.10
N ASP A 106 -33.31 -5.23 -7.56
CA ASP A 106 -33.96 -4.46 -8.63
C ASP A 106 -33.45 -4.80 -10.04
N ASN A 107 -32.86 -5.98 -10.20
CA ASN A 107 -32.30 -6.41 -11.46
C ASN A 107 -33.42 -6.75 -12.44
N ASN A 108 -34.00 -5.73 -13.06
CA ASN A 108 -34.81 -5.91 -14.25
C ASN A 108 -33.95 -6.66 -15.26
N GLU A 109 -34.34 -7.87 -15.63
CA GLU A 109 -33.71 -8.81 -16.57
C GLU A 109 -33.42 -8.22 -17.98
N LYS A 110 -33.59 -6.92 -18.18
CA LYS A 110 -33.48 -6.19 -19.44
C LYS A 110 -32.07 -5.69 -19.77
N SER A 111 -31.08 -5.74 -18.86
CA SER A 111 -29.69 -5.44 -19.23
C SER A 111 -28.99 -6.68 -19.80
N VAL A 112 -29.52 -7.19 -20.89
CA VAL A 112 -28.94 -8.33 -21.63
C VAL A 112 -27.64 -7.84 -22.28
N GLY A 113 -26.52 -8.23 -21.70
CA GLY A 113 -25.19 -8.25 -22.33
C GLY A 113 -24.52 -6.89 -22.62
N CYS A 114 -25.24 -5.76 -22.65
CA CYS A 114 -24.67 -4.46 -23.02
C CYS A 114 -25.00 -3.35 -22.02
N ALA A 115 -23.97 -2.70 -21.45
CA ALA A 115 -24.11 -1.55 -20.55
C ALA A 115 -23.38 -0.32 -21.10
N ALA A 116 -24.10 0.77 -21.36
CA ALA A 116 -23.48 2.04 -21.74
C ALA A 116 -22.85 2.74 -20.53
N ILE A 117 -21.69 3.37 -20.74
CA ILE A 117 -21.03 4.28 -19.81
C ILE A 117 -20.63 5.52 -20.61
N ASP A 118 -21.39 6.60 -20.43
CA ASP A 118 -21.21 7.83 -21.21
C ASP A 118 -20.25 8.81 -20.53
N ASP A 119 -20.21 8.82 -19.20
CA ASP A 119 -19.45 9.78 -18.37
C ASP A 119 -17.99 9.34 -18.09
N MET A 120 -17.40 8.53 -18.96
CA MET A 120 -16.03 8.04 -18.76
C MET A 120 -15.26 7.93 -20.07
N GLN A 121 -13.99 8.36 -20.02
CA GLN A 121 -13.06 8.17 -21.14
C GLN A 121 -12.66 6.68 -21.23
N PRO A 122 -12.56 6.10 -22.45
CA PRO A 122 -12.18 4.69 -22.63
C PRO A 122 -10.87 4.31 -21.94
N ALA A 123 -9.88 5.21 -21.94
CA ALA A 123 -8.59 4.98 -21.26
C ALA A 123 -8.73 4.85 -19.73
N VAL A 124 -9.64 5.60 -19.12
CA VAL A 124 -9.93 5.55 -17.67
C VAL A 124 -10.65 4.24 -17.34
N PHE A 125 -11.66 3.88 -18.14
CA PHE A 125 -12.38 2.62 -17.94
C PHE A 125 -11.47 1.39 -18.13
N ARG A 126 -10.55 1.45 -19.08
CA ARG A 126 -9.53 0.41 -19.29
C ARG A 126 -8.64 0.22 -18.06
N ASN A 127 -8.19 1.32 -17.43
CA ASN A 127 -7.42 1.26 -16.19
C ASN A 127 -8.25 0.72 -15.02
N LEU A 128 -9.50 1.15 -14.89
CA LEU A 128 -10.42 0.63 -13.87
C LEU A 128 -10.61 -0.88 -14.00
N LEU A 129 -10.90 -1.37 -15.21
CA LEU A 129 -11.01 -2.81 -15.48
C LEU A 129 -9.70 -3.54 -15.18
N HIS A 130 -8.58 -3.06 -15.68
CA HIS A 130 -7.29 -3.71 -15.43
C HIS A 130 -7.00 -3.83 -13.93
N PHE A 131 -7.23 -2.77 -13.17
CA PHE A 131 -7.03 -2.78 -11.72
C PHE A 131 -7.99 -3.74 -11.01
N ILE A 132 -9.25 -3.84 -11.46
CA ILE A 132 -10.21 -4.81 -10.88
C ILE A 132 -9.68 -6.25 -10.97
N TYR A 133 -9.05 -6.62 -12.10
CA TYR A 133 -8.52 -7.97 -12.33
C TYR A 133 -7.15 -8.21 -11.70
N THR A 134 -6.27 -7.20 -11.71
CA THR A 134 -4.84 -7.38 -11.41
C THR A 134 -4.36 -6.66 -10.17
N ASP A 135 -5.14 -5.71 -9.64
CA ASP A 135 -4.75 -4.81 -8.55
C ASP A 135 -3.56 -3.88 -8.89
N LEU A 136 -3.26 -3.74 -10.19
CA LEU A 136 -2.18 -2.94 -10.77
C LEU A 136 -2.70 -1.89 -11.77
N LEU A 137 -1.99 -0.76 -11.85
CA LEU A 137 -2.27 0.34 -12.78
C LEU A 137 -1.56 0.09 -14.12
N LEU A 138 -2.19 0.41 -15.25
CA LEU A 138 -1.60 0.15 -16.58
C LEU A 138 -0.40 1.06 -16.91
N TYR A 139 -0.41 2.30 -16.42
CA TYR A 139 0.58 3.30 -16.80
C TYR A 139 1.92 3.18 -16.06
N GLU A 140 2.06 2.28 -15.08
CA GLU A 140 3.37 1.93 -14.51
C GLU A 140 4.30 1.30 -15.55
N GLN A 141 3.77 0.87 -16.71
CA GLN A 141 4.54 0.30 -17.82
C GLN A 141 4.68 1.24 -19.03
N ALA A 142 4.12 2.45 -19.00
CA ALA A 142 4.11 3.39 -20.13
C ALA A 142 4.89 4.67 -19.79
N ASP A 143 6.16 4.71 -20.19
CA ASP A 143 7.09 5.82 -19.93
C ASP A 143 6.88 7.02 -20.88
N ASP A 144 5.92 6.93 -21.81
CA ASP A 144 5.77 7.85 -22.95
C ASP A 144 4.69 8.95 -22.75
N LEU A 145 4.07 9.03 -21.57
CA LEU A 145 3.03 10.03 -21.30
C LEU A 145 3.61 11.25 -20.58
N ALA A 146 3.34 12.45 -21.14
CA ALA A 146 3.63 13.71 -20.47
C ALA A 146 3.04 13.73 -19.05
N THR A 147 3.79 14.29 -18.10
CA THR A 147 3.45 14.29 -16.67
C THR A 147 2.06 14.86 -16.38
N ASP A 148 1.66 15.93 -17.06
CA ASP A 148 0.35 16.57 -16.90
C ASP A 148 -0.80 15.65 -17.35
N SER A 149 -0.64 14.97 -18.49
CA SER A 149 -1.62 14.00 -19.01
C SER A 149 -1.76 12.79 -18.08
N ARG A 150 -0.66 12.36 -17.46
CA ARG A 150 -0.66 11.28 -16.45
C ARG A 150 -1.44 11.72 -15.21
N GLN A 151 -1.19 12.93 -14.70
CA GLN A 151 -1.93 13.44 -13.54
C GLN A 151 -3.44 13.53 -13.80
N GLU A 152 -3.83 14.01 -14.97
CA GLU A 152 -5.25 14.11 -15.31
C GLU A 152 -5.92 12.74 -15.43
N MET A 153 -5.22 11.76 -16.02
CA MET A 153 -5.69 10.37 -16.04
C MET A 153 -5.89 9.84 -14.61
N ILE A 154 -4.98 10.12 -13.68
CA ILE A 154 -5.08 9.68 -12.29
C ILE A 154 -6.27 10.34 -11.59
N ARG A 155 -6.51 11.63 -11.81
CA ARG A 155 -7.67 12.34 -11.27
C ARG A 155 -8.97 11.71 -11.75
N HIS A 156 -9.12 11.48 -13.06
CA HIS A 156 -10.31 10.80 -13.59
C HIS A 156 -10.45 9.37 -13.08
N LEU A 157 -9.34 8.64 -12.93
CA LEU A 157 -9.36 7.27 -12.40
C LEU A 157 -9.75 7.25 -10.91
N LEU A 158 -9.34 8.25 -10.13
CA LEU A 158 -9.74 8.40 -8.74
C LEU A 158 -11.25 8.61 -8.63
N VAL A 159 -11.82 9.51 -9.46
CA VAL A 159 -13.27 9.75 -9.51
C VAL A 159 -14.01 8.46 -9.89
N ALA A 160 -13.52 7.73 -10.89
CA ALA A 160 -14.06 6.43 -11.26
C ALA A 160 -13.97 5.41 -10.11
N ALA A 161 -12.84 5.35 -9.41
CA ALA A 161 -12.64 4.42 -8.31
C ALA A 161 -13.64 4.66 -7.18
N ASP A 162 -13.91 5.93 -6.86
CA ASP A 162 -14.93 6.31 -5.87
C ASP A 162 -16.34 5.97 -6.37
N GLN A 163 -16.67 6.35 -7.61
CA GLN A 163 -17.95 6.09 -8.25
C GLN A 163 -18.31 4.59 -8.26
N TYR A 164 -17.34 3.72 -8.51
CA TYR A 164 -17.54 2.27 -8.53
C TYR A 164 -17.20 1.58 -7.19
N GLY A 165 -16.83 2.34 -6.16
CA GLY A 165 -16.55 1.82 -4.82
C GLY A 165 -15.32 0.90 -4.74
N VAL A 166 -14.34 1.06 -5.63
CA VAL A 166 -13.08 0.29 -5.62
C VAL A 166 -12.09 0.97 -4.67
N LYS A 167 -12.27 0.74 -3.37
CA LYS A 167 -11.55 1.45 -2.29
C LYS A 167 -10.03 1.45 -2.43
N ARG A 168 -9.43 0.29 -2.75
CA ARG A 168 -7.97 0.19 -2.90
C ARG A 168 -7.45 1.04 -4.05
N LEU A 169 -8.15 1.07 -5.18
CA LEU A 169 -7.80 1.92 -6.32
C LEU A 169 -7.85 3.40 -5.92
N LYS A 170 -8.91 3.81 -5.21
CA LYS A 170 -9.04 5.18 -4.70
C LYS A 170 -7.81 5.58 -3.86
N SER A 171 -7.43 4.75 -2.89
CA SER A 171 -6.25 5.01 -2.04
C SER A 171 -4.94 5.04 -2.82
N VAL A 172 -4.77 4.14 -3.81
CA VAL A 172 -3.59 4.15 -4.69
C VAL A 172 -3.52 5.45 -5.50
N CYS A 173 -4.63 5.90 -6.08
CA CYS A 173 -4.66 7.17 -6.80
C CYS A 173 -4.38 8.38 -5.89
N GLU A 174 -4.92 8.39 -4.67
CA GLU A 174 -4.61 9.44 -3.67
C GLU A 174 -3.12 9.47 -3.31
N ASP A 175 -2.50 8.31 -3.05
CA ASP A 175 -1.07 8.21 -2.73
C ASP A 175 -0.19 8.69 -3.89
N VAL A 176 -0.52 8.31 -5.13
CA VAL A 176 0.21 8.78 -6.32
C VAL A 176 0.11 10.31 -6.46
N LEU A 177 -1.08 10.88 -6.25
CA LEU A 177 -1.25 12.34 -6.30
C LEU A 177 -0.45 13.04 -5.19
N CYS A 178 -0.49 12.53 -3.95
CA CYS A 178 0.30 13.03 -2.82
C CYS A 178 1.81 13.03 -3.12
N ARG A 179 2.34 11.95 -3.69
CA ARG A 179 3.77 11.83 -4.03
C ARG A 179 4.20 12.73 -5.19
N SER A 180 3.25 13.12 -6.03
CA SER A 180 3.51 13.96 -7.21
C SER A 180 3.33 15.47 -6.96
N LEU A 181 3.10 15.89 -5.72
CA LEU A 181 2.90 17.30 -5.38
C LEU A 181 4.13 18.15 -5.71
N SER A 182 3.89 19.25 -6.41
CA SER A 182 4.88 20.24 -6.82
C SER A 182 4.28 21.64 -6.80
N VAL A 183 5.13 22.67 -6.85
CA VAL A 183 4.69 24.08 -6.91
C VAL A 183 3.74 24.32 -8.08
N GLY A 184 3.98 23.68 -9.23
CA GLY A 184 3.15 23.85 -10.42
C GLY A 184 1.76 23.20 -10.33
N ASN A 185 1.57 22.18 -9.49
CA ASN A 185 0.34 21.37 -9.47
C ASN A 185 -0.39 21.35 -8.12
N VAL A 186 0.21 21.86 -7.04
CA VAL A 186 -0.39 21.76 -5.69
C VAL A 186 -1.72 22.52 -5.61
N ALA A 187 -1.82 23.68 -6.25
CA ALA A 187 -3.05 24.48 -6.24
C ALA A 187 -4.21 23.79 -6.99
N THR A 188 -3.93 23.18 -8.15
CA THR A 188 -4.95 22.45 -8.92
C THR A 188 -5.35 21.16 -8.21
N THR A 189 -4.38 20.46 -7.61
CA THR A 189 -4.62 19.23 -6.83
C THR A 189 -5.40 19.52 -5.55
N LEU A 190 -5.13 20.64 -4.88
CA LEU A 190 -5.91 21.09 -3.72
C LEU A 190 -7.36 21.41 -4.09
N SER A 191 -7.58 22.11 -5.21
CA SER A 191 -8.93 22.38 -5.73
C SER A 191 -9.70 21.08 -5.98
N PHE A 192 -9.05 20.12 -6.64
CA PHE A 192 -9.60 18.80 -6.93
C PHE A 192 -9.91 18.01 -5.65
N ALA A 193 -8.98 18.01 -4.68
CA ALA A 193 -9.17 17.30 -3.42
C ALA A 193 -10.35 17.86 -2.62
N ASP A 194 -10.55 19.18 -2.64
CA ASP A 194 -11.69 19.82 -1.97
C ASP A 194 -13.02 19.56 -2.69
N GLU A 195 -13.01 19.51 -4.02
CA GLU A 195 -14.19 19.18 -4.83
C GLU A 195 -14.71 17.77 -4.57
N HIS A 196 -13.81 16.80 -4.45
CA HIS A 196 -14.14 15.39 -4.25
C HIS A 196 -14.06 14.93 -2.77
N ALA A 197 -13.96 15.87 -1.82
CA ALA A 197 -13.88 15.60 -0.38
C ALA A 197 -12.77 14.59 0.02
N LEU A 198 -11.61 14.69 -0.63
CA LEU A 198 -10.44 13.82 -0.40
C LEU A 198 -9.61 14.37 0.75
N CYS A 199 -10.03 14.08 1.99
CA CYS A 199 -9.44 14.67 3.20
C CYS A 199 -7.92 14.48 3.31
N ILE A 200 -7.41 13.29 2.98
CA ILE A 200 -5.97 12.98 3.10
C ILE A 200 -5.18 13.79 2.07
N LEU A 201 -5.61 13.77 0.80
CA LEU A 201 -4.95 14.55 -0.26
C LEU A 201 -5.04 16.06 -0.02
N LYS A 202 -6.19 16.56 0.45
CA LYS A 202 -6.37 17.97 0.84
C LYS A 202 -5.38 18.34 1.94
N GLN A 203 -5.25 17.49 2.96
CA GLN A 203 -4.32 17.72 4.06
C GLN A 203 -2.86 17.75 3.59
N ALA A 204 -2.45 16.80 2.74
CA ALA A 204 -1.12 16.78 2.17
C ALA A 204 -0.82 18.02 1.32
N CYS A 205 -1.80 18.51 0.55
CA CYS A 205 -1.66 19.75 -0.21
C CYS A 205 -1.48 20.97 0.70
N ILE A 206 -2.28 21.08 1.77
CA ILE A 206 -2.14 22.19 2.73
C ILE A 206 -0.77 22.12 3.41
N GLU A 207 -0.37 20.94 3.88
CA GLU A 207 0.96 20.73 4.47
C GLU A 207 2.07 21.14 3.51
N PHE A 208 2.01 20.73 2.24
CA PHE A 208 2.99 21.13 1.22
C PHE A 208 3.09 22.65 1.06
N ILE A 209 1.95 23.36 1.04
CA ILE A 209 1.92 24.83 0.93
C ILE A 209 2.48 25.48 2.20
N THR A 210 2.08 25.01 3.37
CA THR A 210 2.44 25.61 4.67
C THR A 210 3.84 25.27 5.15
N ALA A 211 4.37 24.11 4.78
CA ALA A 211 5.67 23.62 5.25
C ALA A 211 6.85 24.25 4.49
N SER A 212 6.60 25.19 3.56
CA SER A 212 7.65 25.68 2.67
C SER A 212 7.70 27.20 2.54
N ASN A 213 8.93 27.67 2.39
CA ASN A 213 9.35 28.93 1.77
C ASN A 213 8.94 29.06 0.28
N LYS A 214 8.09 28.18 -0.25
CA LYS A 214 7.62 28.17 -1.64
C LYS A 214 6.20 28.71 -1.77
N ILE A 215 5.62 29.25 -0.69
CA ILE A 215 4.29 29.86 -0.75
C ILE A 215 4.25 31.00 -1.78
N ASP A 216 5.32 31.78 -1.89
CA ASP A 216 5.44 32.85 -2.89
C ASP A 216 5.43 32.29 -4.33
N ASP A 217 6.14 31.18 -4.57
CA ASP A 217 6.15 30.51 -5.87
C ASP A 217 4.79 29.90 -6.21
N VAL A 218 4.09 29.34 -5.21
CA VAL A 218 2.74 28.79 -5.38
C VAL A 218 1.75 29.92 -5.69
N VAL A 219 1.82 31.05 -4.98
CA VAL A 219 0.97 32.22 -5.23
C VAL A 219 1.21 32.79 -6.63
N ALA A 220 2.44 32.77 -7.12
CA ALA A 220 2.78 33.18 -8.48
C ALA A 220 2.31 32.19 -9.57
N SER A 221 1.87 30.98 -9.20
CA SER A 221 1.42 29.95 -10.14
C SER A 221 0.04 30.26 -10.74
N LYS A 222 -0.17 29.88 -12.01
CA LYS A 222 -1.49 29.98 -12.67
C LYS A 222 -2.57 29.18 -11.94
N GLY A 223 -2.19 28.06 -11.32
CA GLY A 223 -3.11 27.19 -10.58
C GLY A 223 -3.69 27.89 -9.35
N TYR A 224 -2.90 28.74 -8.68
CA TYR A 224 -3.35 29.47 -7.50
C TYR A 224 -4.35 30.57 -7.84
N GLU A 225 -4.14 31.31 -8.93
CA GLU A 225 -5.13 32.29 -9.43
C GLU A 225 -6.47 31.64 -9.76
N HIS A 226 -6.45 30.43 -10.33
CA HIS A 226 -7.67 29.67 -10.56
C HIS A 226 -8.36 29.27 -9.24
N LEU A 227 -7.60 28.71 -8.28
CA LEU A 227 -8.09 28.32 -6.96
C LEU A 227 -8.71 29.49 -6.20
N LYS A 228 -8.09 30.67 -6.27
CA LYS A 228 -8.59 31.91 -5.66
C LYS A 228 -9.96 32.31 -6.20
N ARG A 229 -10.20 32.10 -7.49
CA ARG A 229 -11.48 32.42 -8.12
C ARG A 229 -12.56 31.37 -7.86
N THR A 230 -12.20 30.09 -7.85
CA THR A 230 -13.17 29.00 -7.77
C THR A 230 -13.49 28.57 -6.34
N ARG A 231 -12.53 28.58 -5.42
CA ARG A 231 -12.67 28.04 -4.06
C ARG A 231 -11.94 28.87 -3.00
N PRO A 232 -12.38 30.12 -2.73
CA PRO A 232 -11.71 31.00 -1.76
C PRO A 232 -11.76 30.48 -0.32
N SER A 233 -12.74 29.66 0.06
CA SER A 233 -12.84 29.04 1.39
C SER A 233 -11.64 28.16 1.73
N VAL A 234 -11.13 27.42 0.75
CA VAL A 234 -9.96 26.54 0.92
C VAL A 234 -8.70 27.35 1.21
N LEU A 235 -8.58 28.55 0.63
CA LEU A 235 -7.47 29.46 0.93
C LEU A 235 -7.52 29.97 2.37
N VAL A 236 -8.72 30.22 2.90
CA VAL A 236 -8.87 30.60 4.32
C VAL A 236 -8.38 29.46 5.22
N GLU A 237 -8.72 28.20 4.92
CA GLU A 237 -8.22 27.05 5.68
C GLU A 237 -6.69 26.92 5.63
N VAL A 238 -6.08 27.17 4.47
CA VAL A 238 -4.61 27.20 4.32
C VAL A 238 -4.01 28.28 5.23
N LEU A 239 -4.55 29.51 5.21
CA LEU A 239 -4.07 30.62 6.03
C LEU A 239 -4.24 30.35 7.52
N GLU A 240 -5.39 29.81 7.93
CA GLU A 240 -5.63 29.43 9.32
C GLU A 240 -4.63 28.39 9.80
N LYS A 241 -4.31 27.37 8.99
CA LYS A 241 -3.29 26.38 9.33
C LYS A 241 -1.89 26.98 9.40
N SER A 242 -1.50 27.81 8.44
CA SER A 242 -0.21 28.52 8.46
C SER A 242 -0.03 29.37 9.72
N SER A 243 -1.09 30.06 10.17
CA SER A 243 -1.06 30.91 11.37
C SER A 243 -0.90 30.13 12.69
N LYS A 244 -1.37 28.88 12.73
CA LYS A 244 -1.21 27.97 13.88
C LYS A 244 0.21 27.42 13.97
N LEU A 245 0.87 27.17 12.84
CA LEU A 245 2.26 26.71 12.81
C LEU A 245 3.27 27.77 13.28
N HIS A 246 2.99 29.06 13.07
CA HIS A 246 3.88 30.16 13.49
C HIS A 246 3.74 30.55 14.98
N LYS A 247 2.78 29.96 15.71
CA LYS A 247 2.52 30.22 17.15
C LYS A 247 3.10 29.15 18.09
N VAL A 248 3.91 28.22 17.55
CA VAL A 248 4.63 27.17 18.29
C VAL A 248 6.11 27.46 18.22
#